data_AF-A0A525KIT3-F1
#
_entry.id   AF-A0A525KIT3-F1
#
_cell.length_a   1.000
_cell.length_b   1.000
_cell.length_c   1.000
_cell.angle_alpha   90.00
_cell.angle_beta   90.00
_cell.angle_gamma   90.00
#
_symmetry.space_group_name_H-M   'P 1'
#
loop_
_entity.id
_entity.type
_entity.pdbx_description
1 polymer ?
#
loop_
_entity_poly.entity_id
_entity_poly.type
_entity_poly.pdbx_seq_one_letter_code
_entity_poly.pdbx_strand_id
1 'polypeptide(L)' 'MRELDQLLSVVGLDSAAAGGSVTFEGRDPIIASPLPLASMAGVSLMAKAVAAADLWRLRTGEGQDLSVKLGQVL' A
#
# COMPACT_ATOMS: atom_id res chain seq x y z
N MET A 1 2.22 4.82 6.22
CA MET A 1 3.30 3.86 6.53
C MET A 1 4.50 4.28 5.70
N ARG A 2 5.63 4.62 6.33
CA ARG A 2 6.76 5.30 5.64
C ARG A 2 7.41 4.42 4.57
N GLU A 3 7.41 3.12 4.81
CA GLU A 3 8.02 2.09 3.97
C GLU A 3 7.34 2.02 2.59
N LEU A 4 6.05 2.34 2.52
CA LEU A 4 5.32 2.46 1.25
C LEU A 4 5.85 3.63 0.42
N ASP A 5 5.96 4.81 1.01
CA ASP A 5 6.42 6.01 0.28
C ASP A 5 7.86 5.82 -0.21
N GLN A 6 8.71 5.18 0.59
CA GLN A 6 10.06 4.81 0.17
C GLN A 6 10.04 3.88 -1.05
N LEU A 7 9.22 2.84 -1.04
CA LEU A 7 9.10 1.90 -2.16
C LEU A 7 8.57 2.58 -3.43
N LEU A 8 7.54 3.42 -3.31
CA LEU A 8 6.96 4.14 -4.45
C LEU A 8 7.96 5.12 -5.07
N SER A 9 8.77 5.79 -4.24
CA SER A 9 9.76 6.76 -4.73
C SER A 9 10.82 6.13 -5.66
N VAL A 10 11.12 4.84 -5.50
CA VAL A 10 12.07 4.10 -6.36
C VAL A 10 11.58 4.04 -7.80
N VAL A 11 10.26 4.07 -8.02
CA VAL A 11 9.63 4.01 -9.34
C VAL A 11 9.02 5.34 -9.78
N GLY A 12 9.35 6.43 -9.08
CA GLY A 12 8.84 7.78 -9.40
C GLY A 12 7.37 7.98 -9.06
N LEU A 13 6.83 7.21 -8.13
CA LEU A 13 5.46 7.36 -7.62
C LEU A 13 5.45 7.88 -6.18
N ASP A 14 4.30 8.36 -5.75
CA ASP A 14 3.96 8.65 -4.36
C ASP A 14 2.58 8.07 -4.02
N SER A 15 2.21 8.05 -2.73
CA SER A 15 0.92 7.50 -2.30
C SER A 15 -0.29 8.32 -2.78
N ALA A 16 -0.11 9.59 -3.15
CA ALA A 16 -1.16 10.42 -3.75
C ALA A 16 -1.44 10.04 -5.22
N ALA A 17 -0.60 9.20 -5.84
CA ALA A 17 -0.88 8.61 -7.14
C ALA A 17 -2.16 7.76 -7.14
N ALA A 18 -2.59 7.24 -5.99
CA ALA A 18 -3.88 6.57 -5.85
C ALA A 18 -5.08 7.50 -6.11
N GLY A 19 -4.92 8.81 -5.92
CA GLY A 19 -6.00 9.79 -6.03
C GLY A 19 -7.04 9.76 -4.90
N GLY A 20 -6.93 8.81 -3.97
CA GLY A 20 -7.70 8.73 -2.73
C GLY A 20 -6.80 8.49 -1.51
N SER A 21 -7.41 8.03 -0.43
CA SER A 21 -6.71 7.67 0.81
C SER A 21 -6.02 6.31 0.72
N VAL A 22 -4.88 6.16 1.39
CA VAL A 22 -4.15 4.89 1.50
C VAL A 22 -4.01 4.52 2.96
N THR A 23 -4.65 3.42 3.37
CA THR A 23 -4.79 3.05 4.79
C THR A 23 -4.25 1.65 5.07
N PHE A 24 -3.47 1.52 6.14
CA PHE A 24 -3.05 0.25 6.71
C PHE A 24 -3.79 0.05 8.03
N GLU A 25 -4.61 -0.99 8.09
CA GLU A 25 -5.41 -1.33 9.26
C GLU A 25 -4.82 -2.52 10.01
N GLY A 26 -4.86 -2.45 11.33
CA GLY A 26 -4.35 -3.50 12.21
C GLY A 26 -2.91 -3.27 12.64
N ARG A 27 -2.33 -4.30 13.25
CA ARG A 27 -1.00 -4.26 13.88
C ARG A 27 -0.26 -5.53 13.49
N ASP A 28 1.04 -5.42 13.30
CA ASP A 28 1.93 -6.52 12.97
C ASP A 28 3.27 -6.26 13.68
N PRO A 29 3.88 -7.26 14.32
CA PRO A 29 3.51 -8.68 14.29
C PRO A 29 2.37 -9.06 15.25
N ILE A 30 1.43 -9.91 14.79
CA ILE A 30 0.33 -10.46 15.62
C ILE A 30 0.84 -11.58 16.53
N ILE A 31 1.77 -12.39 16.02
CA ILE A 31 2.49 -13.42 16.78
C ILE A 31 3.89 -12.91 17.15
N ALA A 32 4.54 -13.49 18.15
CA ALA A 32 5.92 -13.13 18.52
C ALA A 32 6.91 -13.57 17.43
N SER A 33 7.04 -12.76 16.39
CA SER A 33 7.95 -12.95 15.25
C SER A 33 8.97 -11.81 15.23
N PRO A 34 10.26 -12.10 14.95
CA PRO A 34 11.26 -11.06 14.73
C PRO A 34 11.02 -10.30 13.42
N LEU A 35 10.23 -10.86 12.50
CA LEU A 35 9.93 -10.25 11.19
C LEU A 35 8.46 -9.81 11.13
N PRO A 36 8.17 -8.57 10.68
CA PRO A 36 6.82 -8.07 10.45
C PRO A 36 6.30 -8.53 9.09
N LEU A 37 6.01 -9.83 8.97
CA LEU A 37 5.70 -10.49 7.70
C LEU A 37 4.47 -9.88 7.01
N ALA A 38 3.41 -9.59 7.75
CA ALA A 38 2.22 -8.98 7.16
C ALA A 38 2.48 -7.53 6.71
N SER A 39 3.31 -6.77 7.42
CA SER A 39 3.71 -5.43 6.99
C SER A 39 4.55 -5.49 5.73
N MET A 40 5.53 -6.40 5.66
CA MET A 40 6.37 -6.58 4.46
C MET A 40 5.52 -6.91 3.22
N ALA A 41 4.63 -7.90 3.35
CA ALA A 41 3.71 -8.27 2.29
C ALA A 41 2.74 -7.12 1.97
N GLY A 42 2.19 -6.46 2.98
CA GLY A 42 1.22 -5.38 2.86
C GLY A 42 1.78 -4.16 2.13
N VAL A 43 3.02 -3.76 2.43
CA VAL A 43 3.71 -2.67 1.72
C VAL A 43 3.87 -3.00 0.24
N SER A 44 4.34 -4.21 -0.07
CA SER A 44 4.56 -4.63 -1.46
C SER A 44 3.26 -4.72 -2.26
N LEU A 45 2.19 -5.20 -1.62
CA LEU A 45 0.86 -5.28 -2.22
C LEU A 45 0.28 -3.87 -2.43
N MET A 46 0.38 -3.00 -1.43
CA MET A 46 -0.15 -1.65 -1.51
C MET A 46 0.59 -0.82 -2.57
N ALA A 47 1.90 -0.99 -2.74
CA ALA A 47 2.65 -0.31 -3.81
C ALA A 47 2.13 -0.70 -5.21
N LYS A 48 1.82 -1.99 -5.42
CA LYS A 48 1.19 -2.46 -6.66
C LYS A 48 -0.21 -1.88 -6.85
N ALA A 49 -1.00 -1.82 -5.77
CA ALA A 49 -2.34 -1.24 -5.80
C ALA A 49 -2.31 0.26 -6.14
N VAL A 50 -1.38 1.03 -5.58
CA VAL A 50 -1.19 2.44 -5.91
C VAL A 50 -0.83 2.62 -7.38
N ALA A 51 0.10 1.82 -7.91
CA ALA A 51 0.45 1.89 -9.33
C ALA A 51 -0.74 1.53 -10.25
N ALA A 52 -1.55 0.54 -9.87
CA ALA A 52 -2.76 0.20 -10.60
C ALA A 52 -3.82 1.31 -10.53
N ALA A 53 -4.00 1.95 -9.37
CA ALA A 53 -4.91 3.07 -9.18
C ALA A 53 -4.47 4.30 -9.99
N ASP A 54 -3.17 4.57 -10.10
CA ASP A 54 -2.65 5.66 -10.94
C ASP A 54 -2.97 5.42 -12.42
N LEU A 55 -2.77 4.19 -12.92
CA LEU A 55 -3.16 3.81 -14.29
C LEU A 55 -4.68 3.94 -14.51
N TRP A 56 -5.48 3.54 -13.52
CA TRP A 56 -6.94 3.71 -13.55
C TRP A 56 -7.32 5.18 -13.64
N ARG A 57 -6.71 6.03 -12.83
CA ARG A 57 -6.92 7.48 -12.81
C ARG A 57 -6.49 8.13 -14.12
N LEU A 58 -5.36 7.74 -14.69
CA LEU A 58 -4.91 8.21 -16.01
C LEU A 58 -5.94 7.90 -17.11
N ARG A 59 -6.66 6.78 -17.00
CA ARG A 59 -7.66 6.37 -17.99
C ARG A 59 -9.04 7.00 -17.77
N THR A 60 -9.44 7.20 -16.53
CA THR A 60 -10.84 7.54 -16.17
C THR A 60 -11.00 8.93 -15.57
N GLY A 61 -9.92 9.51 -15.05
CA GLY A 61 -9.94 10.72 -14.22
C GLY A 61 -10.25 10.46 -12.74
N GLU A 62 -10.66 9.24 -12.38
CA GLU A 62 -11.14 8.91 -11.03
C GLU A 62 -10.04 8.28 -10.17
N GLY A 63 -9.92 8.75 -8.93
CA GLY A 63 -9.04 8.16 -7.92
C GLY A 63 -9.68 6.96 -7.20
N GLN A 64 -8.91 6.29 -6.34
CA GLN A 64 -9.37 5.17 -5.53
C GLN A 64 -8.85 5.26 -4.10
N ASP A 65 -9.73 4.98 -3.14
CA ASP A 65 -9.34 4.70 -1.77
C ASP A 65 -8.83 3.26 -1.66
N LEU A 66 -7.65 3.10 -1.07
CA LEU A 66 -6.99 1.81 -0.91
C LEU A 66 -6.84 1.49 0.58
N SER A 67 -7.26 0.30 0.99
CA SER A 67 -7.05 -0.19 2.35
C SER A 67 -6.52 -1.62 2.36
N VAL A 68 -5.66 -1.91 3.34
CA VAL A 68 -5.17 -3.26 3.60
C VAL A 68 -5.23 -3.56 5.09
N LYS A 69 -5.72 -4.74 5.44
CA LYS A 69 -5.79 -5.23 6.82
C LYS A 69 -4.66 -6.19 7.08
N LEU A 70 -3.68 -5.80 7.88
CA LEU A 70 -2.45 -6.57 8.13
C LEU A 70 -2.72 -8.00 8.62
N GLY A 71 -3.76 -8.21 9.44
CA GLY A 71 -4.16 -9.54 9.87
C GLY A 71 -4.78 -10.45 8.80
N GLN A 72 -4.91 -9.98 7.55
CA GLN A 72 -5.50 -10.70 6.41
C GLN A 72 -4.61 -10.70 5.16
N VAL A 73 -3.35 -10.29 5.29
CA VAL A 73 -2.42 -10.18 4.15
C VAL A 73 -1.79 -11.53 3.76
N LEU A 74 -1.79 -12.51 4.67
CA LEU A 74 -1.21 -13.84 4.52
C LEU A 74 -2.26 -14.94 4.71
#